data_AF-A0ABD1IX61-F1
#
_entry.id   AF-A0ABD1IX61-F1
#
_cell.length_a   1.000
_cell.length_b   1.000
_cell.length_c   1.000
_cell.angle_alpha   90.00
_cell.angle_beta   90.00
_cell.angle_gamma   90.00
#
_symmetry.space_group_name_H-M   'P 1'
#
loop_
_entity.id
_entity.type
_entity.pdbx_description
1 polymer ?
#
loop_
_entity_poly.entity_id
_entity_poly.type
_entity_poly.pdbx_seq_one_letter_code
_entity_poly.pdbx_strand_id
1 'polypeptide(L)'
;MSSTVAELLIVYESEAEQWASYMRSVLAGPVAPRGICCYDVGAVAGRRSQEDFLLLAQSRCKLLILSRGLLDALCPLRRFFLARVLRPPHQVVVLLCGVDSLAPLLEQVPLQGDGYLQISSEQDPHEYSAAVADIIRKGAQSASMEPVSRRASGPEAKLEKRLSAGSEAKLEKRLSAGSEAKLEKRLSAGSEARLEKRLSAGGAPAAKAPLLVVPNRVPCETPGEVYLLLQECVSSKEAEVEFSAGKHRVRVKTSSWNDYTLSVIVPDLPAGNVGVTLYSGGVARGRGQMQCYSSIGEVAHLLTRTADPVDFMCQALQVGSVEELDETLARCLMQKMPTGGLTHLPWDNQTASSSREDIPTLLHFVAQHGLRDVGSVLLQCPGAQRALHTPNRLGQTPPELAHAHGHTQLHILLQAALLFN
;
A
#
# COMPACT_ATOMS: atom_id res chain seq x y z
N MET A 1 7.36 29.17 7.17
CA MET A 1 8.53 29.85 6.57
C MET A 1 8.48 29.59 5.07
N SER A 2 8.52 30.63 4.24
CA SER A 2 8.33 30.53 2.78
C SER A 2 9.32 29.53 2.17
N SER A 3 8.82 28.38 1.68
CA SER A 3 9.61 27.38 0.98
C SER A 3 9.98 27.90 -0.41
N THR A 4 11.11 28.57 -0.54
CA THR A 4 11.66 28.95 -1.83
C THR A 4 12.21 27.71 -2.51
N VAL A 5 11.61 27.30 -3.62
CA VAL A 5 12.11 26.19 -4.47
C VAL A 5 13.55 26.49 -4.89
N ALA A 6 14.45 25.52 -4.76
CA ALA A 6 15.85 25.69 -5.16
C ALA A 6 15.96 25.90 -6.68
N GLU A 7 16.77 26.86 -7.13
CA GLU A 7 17.01 27.09 -8.55
C GLU A 7 18.00 26.06 -9.13
N LEU A 8 18.99 25.65 -8.33
CA LEU A 8 20.00 24.67 -8.68
C LEU A 8 20.15 23.63 -7.58
N LEU A 9 20.08 22.35 -7.95
CA LEU A 9 20.43 21.21 -7.11
C LEU A 9 21.77 20.62 -7.55
N ILE A 10 22.74 20.49 -6.64
CA ILE A 10 24.01 19.80 -6.83
C ILE A 10 23.92 18.45 -6.12
N VAL A 11 23.93 17.35 -6.87
CA VAL A 11 23.88 15.97 -6.38
C VAL A 11 25.29 15.38 -6.43
N TYR A 12 25.78 14.86 -5.30
CA TYR A 12 27.15 14.34 -5.18
C TYR A 12 27.21 13.14 -4.21
N GLU A 13 28.36 12.47 -4.16
CA GLU A 13 28.71 11.47 -3.13
C GLU A 13 29.88 12.01 -2.29
N SER A 14 30.05 11.53 -1.07
CA SER A 14 31.11 11.91 -0.11
C SER A 14 32.49 12.16 -0.75
N GLU A 15 32.94 11.31 -1.68
CA GLU A 15 34.23 11.48 -2.40
C GLU A 15 34.31 12.82 -3.16
N ALA A 16 33.19 13.28 -3.71
CA ALA A 16 33.09 14.47 -4.53
C ALA A 16 32.69 15.74 -3.75
N GLU A 17 32.75 15.74 -2.41
CA GLU A 17 32.35 16.87 -1.56
C GLU A 17 33.13 18.16 -1.88
N GLN A 18 34.43 18.04 -2.19
CA GLN A 18 35.26 19.17 -2.59
C GLN A 18 34.79 19.78 -3.92
N TRP A 19 34.42 18.93 -4.89
CA TRP A 19 33.84 19.37 -6.15
C TRP A 19 32.48 20.04 -5.94
N ALA A 20 31.63 19.52 -5.06
CA ALA A 20 30.35 20.15 -4.72
C ALA A 20 30.54 21.55 -4.13
N SER A 21 31.51 21.71 -3.23
CA SER A 21 31.86 23.00 -2.62
C SER A 21 32.43 23.99 -3.64
N TYR A 22 33.27 23.51 -4.55
CA TYR A 22 33.83 24.29 -5.65
C TYR A 22 32.75 24.72 -6.65
N MET A 23 31.88 23.82 -7.10
CA MET A 23 30.76 24.14 -8.00
C MET A 23 29.83 25.18 -7.36
N ARG A 24 29.55 25.05 -6.06
CA ARG A 24 28.74 26.03 -5.33
C ARG A 24 29.36 27.43 -5.36
N SER A 25 30.69 27.57 -5.27
CA SER A 25 31.35 28.88 -5.30
C SER A 25 31.39 29.47 -6.71
N VAL A 26 31.68 28.66 -7.73
CA VAL A 26 31.71 29.08 -9.14
C VAL A 26 30.31 29.52 -9.61
N LEU A 27 29.26 28.82 -9.18
CA LEU A 27 27.88 29.07 -9.61
C LEU A 27 27.15 30.13 -8.78
N ALA A 28 27.76 30.63 -7.70
CA ALA A 28 27.21 31.69 -6.86
C ALA A 28 27.07 33.05 -7.57
N GLY A 29 27.74 33.24 -8.72
CA GLY A 29 27.56 34.40 -9.60
C GLY A 29 26.27 34.33 -10.42
N PRO A 30 26.10 33.34 -11.32
CA PRO A 30 24.92 33.22 -12.19
C PRO A 30 23.63 32.80 -11.46
N VAL A 31 23.74 32.14 -10.30
CA VAL A 31 22.60 31.69 -9.48
C VAL A 31 22.72 32.30 -8.09
N ALA A 32 21.61 32.82 -7.55
CA ALA A 32 21.64 33.40 -6.21
C ALA A 32 22.14 32.36 -5.18
N PRO A 33 23.04 32.71 -4.24
CA PRO A 33 23.62 31.74 -3.30
C PRO A 33 22.60 31.00 -2.44
N ARG A 34 21.40 31.57 -2.26
CA ARG A 34 20.25 30.97 -1.56
C ARG A 34 19.43 30.01 -2.41
N GLY A 35 19.62 30.03 -3.73
CA GLY A 35 18.98 29.14 -4.70
C GLY A 35 19.78 27.87 -5.01
N ILE A 36 21.00 27.73 -4.48
CA ILE A 36 21.84 26.54 -4.67
C ILE A 36 21.70 25.60 -3.47
N CYS A 37 21.24 24.37 -3.73
CA CYS A 37 21.14 23.29 -2.74
C CYS A 37 22.15 22.19 -3.08
N CYS A 38 22.91 21.70 -2.09
CA CYS A 38 23.81 20.57 -2.25
C CYS A 38 23.22 19.35 -1.52
N TYR A 39 23.24 18.19 -2.17
CA TYR A 39 22.68 16.95 -1.64
C TYR A 39 23.65 15.78 -1.82
N ASP A 40 24.04 15.18 -0.70
CA ASP A 40 24.81 13.94 -0.66
C ASP A 40 23.90 12.72 -0.82
N VAL A 41 24.13 11.94 -1.87
CA VAL A 41 23.42 10.69 -2.17
C VAL A 41 23.64 9.63 -1.07
N GLY A 42 24.69 9.78 -0.25
CA GLY A 42 24.88 9.02 0.98
C GLY A 42 23.76 9.20 2.01
N ALA A 43 23.13 10.37 2.06
CA ALA A 43 22.12 10.74 3.05
C ALA A 43 20.71 10.21 2.73
N VAL A 44 20.50 9.52 1.60
CA VAL A 44 19.20 8.99 1.13
C VAL A 44 18.53 8.03 2.13
N ALA A 45 19.26 7.52 3.12
CA ALA A 45 18.71 6.61 4.14
C ALA A 45 18.05 7.30 5.36
N GLY A 46 18.12 8.64 5.49
CA GLY A 46 17.61 9.35 6.68
C GLY A 46 16.23 9.99 6.51
N ARG A 47 15.41 10.10 7.58
CA ARG A 47 14.05 10.71 7.57
C ARG A 47 13.95 12.07 6.87
N ARG A 48 14.97 12.93 6.95
CA ARG A 48 14.96 14.25 6.28
C ARG A 48 14.99 14.15 4.75
N SER A 49 15.58 13.08 4.21
CA SER A 49 15.78 12.89 2.77
C SER A 49 14.48 12.77 1.97
N GLN A 50 13.38 12.34 2.60
CA GLN A 50 12.10 12.10 1.92
C GLN A 50 11.26 13.36 1.73
N GLU A 51 11.28 14.28 2.70
CA GLU A 51 10.67 15.61 2.56
C GLU A 51 11.50 16.48 1.60
N ASP A 52 12.82 16.37 1.71
CA ASP A 52 13.75 17.07 0.82
C ASP A 52 13.58 16.56 -0.62
N PHE A 53 13.40 15.25 -0.85
CA PHE A 53 13.31 14.67 -2.20
C PHE A 53 12.36 15.40 -3.15
N LEU A 54 11.12 15.70 -2.71
CA LEU A 54 10.15 16.38 -3.57
C LEU A 54 10.61 17.81 -3.89
N LEU A 55 11.21 18.51 -2.91
CA LEU A 55 11.80 19.83 -3.11
C LEU A 55 13.03 19.77 -4.03
N LEU A 56 13.86 18.72 -3.91
CA LEU A 56 15.03 18.48 -4.73
C LEU A 56 14.63 18.18 -6.19
N ALA A 57 13.59 17.36 -6.40
CA ALA A 57 13.06 17.05 -7.73
C ALA A 57 12.43 18.29 -8.41
N GLN A 58 11.90 19.23 -7.63
CA GLN A 58 11.32 20.50 -8.11
C GLN A 58 12.36 21.54 -8.55
N SER A 59 13.66 21.29 -8.36
CA SER A 59 14.71 22.21 -8.79
C SER A 59 14.69 22.45 -10.31
N ARG A 60 14.92 23.71 -10.70
CA ARG A 60 14.89 24.14 -12.11
C ARG A 60 16.05 23.56 -12.92
N CYS A 61 17.21 23.40 -12.28
CA CYS A 61 18.40 22.79 -12.85
C CYS A 61 18.99 21.80 -11.85
N LYS A 62 19.45 20.65 -12.33
CA LYS A 62 20.13 19.61 -11.55
C LYS A 62 21.54 19.42 -12.09
N LEU A 63 22.54 19.47 -11.24
CA LEU A 63 23.94 19.18 -11.54
C LEU A 63 24.32 17.89 -10.80
N LEU A 64 24.57 16.82 -11.54
CA LEU A 64 25.10 15.57 -10.99
C LEU A 64 26.62 15.58 -11.11
N ILE A 65 27.32 15.38 -10.00
CA ILE A 65 28.78 15.14 -10.00
C ILE A 65 28.99 13.63 -10.09
N LEU A 66 29.38 13.17 -11.28
CA LEU A 66 29.59 11.75 -11.56
C LEU A 66 31.05 11.40 -11.28
N SER A 67 31.30 10.83 -10.09
CA SER A 67 32.60 10.26 -9.71
C SER A 67 32.61 8.74 -9.75
N ARG A 68 33.79 8.14 -9.66
CA ARG A 68 33.94 6.69 -9.54
C ARG A 68 33.35 6.16 -8.22
N GLY A 69 33.55 6.86 -7.12
CA GLY A 69 32.93 6.53 -5.83
C GLY A 69 31.41 6.56 -5.87
N LEU A 70 30.81 7.50 -6.60
CA LEU A 70 29.35 7.49 -6.81
C LEU A 70 28.90 6.21 -7.51
N LEU A 71 29.56 5.81 -8.61
CA LEU A 71 29.24 4.62 -9.40
C LEU A 71 29.41 3.33 -8.58
N ASP A 72 30.50 3.22 -7.82
CA ASP A 72 30.80 2.06 -6.99
C ASP A 72 29.83 1.93 -5.80
N ALA A 73 29.31 3.05 -5.32
CA ALA A 73 28.42 3.10 -4.17
C ALA A 73 26.92 3.09 -4.55
N LEU A 74 26.55 2.75 -5.80
CA LEU A 74 25.15 2.66 -6.27
C LEU A 74 24.43 1.40 -5.76
N CYS A 75 23.82 1.49 -4.58
CA CYS A 75 22.87 0.48 -4.11
C CYS A 75 21.45 0.67 -4.74
N PRO A 76 20.52 -0.31 -4.63
CA PRO A 76 19.17 -0.19 -5.19
C PRO A 76 18.43 1.09 -4.79
N LEU A 77 18.58 1.51 -3.53
CA LEU A 77 18.00 2.73 -2.98
C LEU A 77 18.49 3.99 -3.72
N ARG A 78 19.81 4.11 -3.93
CA ARG A 78 20.43 5.26 -4.60
C ARG A 78 20.12 5.27 -6.10
N ARG A 79 20.10 4.11 -6.75
CA ARG A 79 19.66 3.97 -8.14
C ARG A 79 18.22 4.43 -8.31
N PHE A 80 17.34 4.00 -7.40
CA PHE A 80 15.95 4.44 -7.40
C PHE A 80 15.83 5.96 -7.21
N PHE A 81 16.56 6.54 -6.26
CA PHE A 81 16.61 8.00 -6.05
C PHE A 81 17.06 8.75 -7.32
N LEU A 82 18.21 8.38 -7.87
CA LEU A 82 18.80 9.03 -9.04
C LEU A 82 17.93 8.90 -10.30
N ALA A 83 17.29 7.74 -10.48
CA ALA A 83 16.40 7.49 -11.60
C ALA A 83 15.28 8.53 -11.73
N ARG A 84 14.94 9.25 -10.65
CA ARG A 84 13.84 10.19 -10.64
C ARG A 84 14.23 11.63 -10.36
N VAL A 85 15.19 11.88 -9.47
CA VAL A 85 15.67 13.26 -9.22
C VAL A 85 16.24 13.85 -10.50
N LEU A 86 16.88 13.02 -11.32
CA LEU A 86 17.49 13.41 -12.59
C LEU A 86 16.49 13.44 -13.76
N ARG A 87 15.19 13.63 -13.49
CA ARG A 87 14.18 13.90 -14.52
C ARG A 87 13.65 15.33 -14.38
N PRO A 88 13.35 16.03 -15.49
CA PRO A 88 13.58 15.63 -16.89
C PRO A 88 15.05 15.81 -17.32
N PRO A 89 15.54 15.08 -18.36
CA PRO A 89 16.95 15.07 -18.74
C PRO A 89 17.48 16.43 -19.22
N HIS A 90 16.66 17.22 -19.91
CA HIS A 90 17.04 18.55 -20.42
C HIS A 90 17.28 19.61 -19.33
N GLN A 91 16.93 19.30 -18.07
CA GLN A 91 17.22 20.14 -16.91
C GLN A 91 18.47 19.68 -16.14
N VAL A 92 19.17 18.66 -16.64
CA VAL A 92 20.23 17.98 -15.91
C VAL A 92 21.57 18.14 -16.62
N VAL A 93 22.54 18.64 -15.87
CA VAL A 93 23.96 18.70 -16.22
C VAL A 93 24.68 17.58 -15.49
N VAL A 94 25.54 16.84 -16.18
CA VAL A 94 26.41 15.83 -15.58
C VAL A 94 27.86 16.28 -15.70
N LEU A 95 28.52 16.48 -14.56
CA LEU A 95 29.95 16.73 -14.48
C LEU A 95 30.68 15.40 -14.37
N LEU A 96 31.49 15.08 -15.37
CA LEU A 96 32.33 13.90 -15.42
C LEU A 96 33.59 14.15 -14.58
N CYS A 97 33.61 13.64 -13.35
CA CYS A 97 34.72 13.77 -12.42
C CYS A 97 35.51 12.46 -12.33
N GLY A 98 36.54 12.33 -13.18
CA GLY A 98 37.39 11.13 -13.19
C GLY A 98 36.71 9.89 -13.82
N VAL A 99 35.72 10.13 -14.69
CA VAL A 99 35.03 9.11 -15.49
C VAL A 99 34.96 9.57 -16.94
N ASP A 100 35.05 8.64 -17.89
CA ASP A 100 35.17 9.00 -19.31
C ASP A 100 33.82 9.25 -20.01
N SER A 101 32.72 8.75 -19.44
CA SER A 101 31.39 8.90 -20.03
C SER A 101 30.25 8.68 -19.03
N LEU A 102 29.04 9.10 -19.42
CA LEU A 102 27.80 8.83 -18.69
C LEU A 102 27.34 7.35 -18.77
N ALA A 103 27.90 6.54 -19.68
CA ALA A 103 27.43 5.18 -19.95
C ALA A 103 27.36 4.26 -18.70
N PRO A 104 28.37 4.23 -17.80
CA PRO A 104 28.32 3.39 -16.60
C PRO A 104 27.17 3.72 -15.65
N LEU A 105 26.67 4.96 -15.68
CA LEU A 105 25.49 5.35 -14.91
C LEU A 105 24.21 4.85 -15.58
N LEU A 106 24.11 4.97 -16.91
CA LEU A 106 22.93 4.55 -17.68
C LEU A 106 22.73 3.04 -17.67
N GLU A 107 23.81 2.26 -17.56
CA GLU A 107 23.73 0.80 -17.39
C GLU A 107 23.14 0.40 -16.03
N GLN A 108 23.35 1.21 -14.99
CA GLN A 108 22.92 0.90 -13.62
C GLN A 108 21.61 1.60 -13.22
N VAL A 109 21.29 2.73 -13.84
CA VAL A 109 20.14 3.58 -13.53
C VAL A 109 19.29 3.74 -14.79
N PRO A 110 17.98 3.42 -14.76
CA PRO A 110 17.10 3.48 -15.92
C PRO A 110 16.71 4.93 -16.28
N LEU A 111 17.70 5.68 -16.76
CA LEU A 111 17.57 7.01 -17.32
C LEU A 111 17.46 6.88 -18.85
N GLN A 112 16.76 7.82 -19.50
CA GLN A 112 16.81 7.92 -20.97
C GLN A 112 18.11 8.62 -21.34
N GLY A 113 19.04 7.91 -22.01
CA GLY A 113 20.39 8.42 -22.26
C GLY A 113 20.45 9.73 -23.05
N ASP A 114 19.41 10.07 -23.81
CA ASP A 114 19.36 11.26 -24.65
C ASP A 114 18.84 12.49 -23.88
N GLY A 115 19.58 13.59 -23.96
CA GLY A 115 19.15 14.91 -23.47
C GLY A 115 19.85 15.42 -22.21
N TYR A 116 20.77 14.64 -21.62
CA TYR A 116 21.65 15.11 -20.54
C TYR A 116 22.81 15.96 -21.10
N LEU A 117 23.04 17.13 -20.51
CA LEU A 117 24.20 17.96 -20.86
C LEU A 117 25.44 17.46 -20.10
N GLN A 118 26.49 17.04 -20.80
CA GLN A 118 27.73 16.55 -20.18
C GLN A 118 28.81 17.63 -20.19
N ILE A 119 29.51 17.80 -19.08
CA ILE A 119 30.66 18.69 -18.92
C ILE A 119 31.84 17.91 -18.31
N SER A 120 33.07 18.19 -18.75
CA SER A 120 34.30 17.58 -18.25
C SER A 120 34.90 18.40 -17.13
N SER A 121 35.52 17.75 -16.14
CA SER A 121 36.27 18.44 -15.08
C SER A 121 37.47 19.27 -15.55
N GLU A 122 37.89 19.11 -16.82
CA GLU A 122 39.00 19.86 -17.42
C GLU A 122 38.54 21.18 -18.09
N GLN A 123 37.24 21.45 -18.17
CA GLN A 123 36.72 22.67 -18.80
C GLN A 123 36.89 23.91 -17.93
N ASP A 124 36.81 25.07 -18.57
CA ASP A 124 36.94 26.34 -17.86
C ASP A 124 35.73 26.61 -16.94
N PRO A 125 35.92 27.30 -15.80
CA PRO A 125 34.82 27.63 -14.87
C PRO A 125 33.68 28.43 -15.52
N HIS A 126 34.01 29.20 -16.56
CA HIS A 126 33.03 29.93 -17.35
C HIS A 126 32.09 29.03 -18.15
N GLU A 127 32.56 27.85 -18.60
CA GLU A 127 31.73 26.89 -19.31
C GLU A 127 30.69 26.24 -18.39
N TYR A 128 31.08 25.89 -17.15
CA TYR A 128 30.15 25.37 -16.14
C TYR A 128 29.01 26.34 -15.83
N SER A 129 29.38 27.62 -15.62
CA SER A 129 28.39 28.67 -15.35
C SER A 129 27.48 28.95 -16.55
N ALA A 130 28.01 28.95 -17.77
CA ALA A 130 27.22 29.12 -18.99
C ALA A 130 26.21 27.97 -19.19
N ALA A 131 26.64 26.72 -18.98
CA ALA A 131 25.80 25.53 -19.10
C ALA A 131 24.60 25.57 -18.14
N VAL A 132 24.85 25.85 -16.85
CA VAL A 132 23.79 25.94 -15.83
C VAL A 132 22.86 27.13 -16.09
N ALA A 133 23.42 28.30 -16.42
CA ALA A 133 22.62 29.50 -16.70
C ALA A 133 21.72 29.32 -17.94
N ASP A 134 22.19 28.59 -18.95
CA ASP A 134 21.41 28.32 -20.15
C ASP A 134 20.19 27.43 -19.86
N ILE A 135 20.36 26.37 -19.05
CA ILE A 135 19.25 25.50 -18.63
C ILE A 135 18.23 26.27 -17.79
N ILE A 136 18.68 27.06 -16.81
CA ILE A 136 17.79 27.86 -15.97
C ILE A 136 17.00 28.87 -16.81
N ARG A 137 17.65 29.52 -17.79
CA ARG A 137 17.00 30.47 -18.71
C ARG A 137 15.98 29.79 -19.61
N LYS A 138 16.32 28.63 -20.19
CA LYS A 138 15.41 27.83 -21.02
C LYS A 138 14.20 27.35 -20.23
N GLY A 139 14.41 26.93 -18.97
CA GLY A 139 13.32 26.55 -18.05
C GLY A 139 12.40 27.72 -17.67
N ALA A 140 12.91 28.95 -17.61
CA ALA A 140 12.08 30.13 -17.37
C ALA A 140 11.22 30.52 -18.59
N GLN A 141 11.68 30.21 -19.81
CA GLN A 141 10.96 30.51 -21.05
C GLN A 141 9.84 29.50 -21.34
N SER A 142 10.02 28.22 -21.01
CA SER A 142 8.96 27.20 -21.14
C SER A 142 7.80 27.42 -20.17
N ALA A 143 8.04 28.03 -19.01
CA ALA A 143 7.00 28.40 -18.05
C ALA A 143 6.19 29.67 -18.44
N SER A 144 6.67 30.45 -19.43
CA SER A 144 6.04 31.69 -19.89
C SER A 144 5.18 31.51 -21.16
N MET A 145 5.31 30.36 -21.84
CA MET A 145 4.42 29.97 -22.94
C MET A 145 3.43 28.92 -22.47
N GLU A 146 2.34 29.35 -21.82
CA GLU A 146 1.12 28.54 -21.82
C GLU A 146 0.59 28.42 -23.26
N PRO A 147 0.04 27.26 -23.66
CA PRO A 147 -0.56 27.12 -24.98
C PRO A 147 -1.83 27.97 -25.03
N VAL A 148 -1.78 29.01 -25.85
CA VAL A 148 -2.96 29.79 -26.27
C VAL A 148 -3.96 28.82 -26.92
N SER A 149 -4.92 28.39 -26.12
CA SER A 149 -6.10 27.68 -26.58
C SER A 149 -6.81 28.53 -27.63
N ARG A 150 -6.97 27.97 -28.83
CA ARG A 150 -7.75 28.57 -29.91
C ARG A 150 -9.18 28.76 -29.42
N ARG A 151 -9.53 30.03 -29.21
CA ARG A 151 -10.89 30.57 -29.04
C ARG A 151 -11.89 29.85 -29.95
N ALA A 152 -12.89 29.22 -29.33
CA ALA A 152 -14.25 29.20 -29.85
C ALA A 152 -15.13 29.96 -28.84
N SER A 153 -15.75 31.02 -29.34
CA SER A 153 -16.59 32.00 -28.66
C SER A 153 -17.99 31.48 -28.35
N GLY A 154 -18.53 31.80 -27.16
CA GLY A 154 -19.95 31.75 -26.83
C GLY A 154 -20.20 32.11 -25.35
N PRO A 155 -21.26 32.87 -24.98
CA PRO A 155 -21.16 33.86 -23.91
C PRO A 155 -21.71 33.44 -22.54
N GLU A 156 -21.14 34.10 -21.54
CA GLU A 156 -21.60 34.49 -20.20
C GLU A 156 -22.94 33.97 -19.65
N ALA A 157 -22.89 33.39 -18.44
CA ALA A 157 -23.95 33.50 -17.44
C ALA A 157 -23.36 33.77 -16.04
N LYS A 158 -23.38 35.06 -15.73
CA LYS A 158 -23.21 35.78 -14.47
C LYS A 158 -24.01 35.17 -13.30
N LEU A 159 -23.37 34.82 -12.19
CA LEU A 159 -23.97 34.93 -10.86
C LEU A 159 -22.89 35.00 -9.76
N GLU A 160 -22.43 36.21 -9.46
CA GLU A 160 -21.92 36.51 -8.12
C GLU A 160 -23.09 36.68 -7.14
N LYS A 161 -22.72 36.61 -5.85
CA LYS A 161 -23.42 37.10 -4.66
C LYS A 161 -24.23 36.02 -3.92
N ARG A 162 -23.70 35.58 -2.77
CA ARG A 162 -24.09 36.11 -1.43
C ARG A 162 -23.50 35.25 -0.31
N LEU A 163 -22.57 35.84 0.43
CA LEU A 163 -22.34 35.51 1.84
C LEU A 163 -23.53 36.05 2.66
N SER A 164 -24.17 35.18 3.43
CA SER A 164 -24.88 35.48 4.68
C SER A 164 -25.20 34.13 5.34
N ALA A 165 -24.47 33.73 6.37
CA ALA A 165 -24.76 34.07 7.77
C ALA A 165 -26.06 33.43 8.29
N GLY A 166 -25.92 32.53 9.26
CA GLY A 166 -26.93 32.28 10.29
C GLY A 166 -27.82 31.05 10.12
N SER A 167 -27.35 29.90 10.57
CA SER A 167 -28.16 28.97 11.38
C SER A 167 -27.26 27.99 12.12
N GLU A 168 -26.60 28.48 13.17
CA GLU A 168 -26.23 27.61 14.28
C GLU A 168 -27.49 27.21 15.07
N ALA A 169 -27.39 26.05 15.72
CA ALA A 169 -28.36 25.43 16.61
C ALA A 169 -29.56 24.76 15.92
N LYS A 170 -29.38 23.48 15.55
CA LYS A 170 -30.07 22.32 16.15
C LYS A 170 -29.70 21.02 15.41
N LEU A 171 -28.47 20.54 15.62
CA LEU A 171 -28.17 19.11 15.46
C LEU A 171 -26.98 18.71 16.36
N GLU A 172 -27.02 19.13 17.63
CA GLU A 172 -26.25 18.40 18.63
C GLU A 172 -26.90 17.05 18.87
N LYS A 173 -26.05 16.08 19.21
CA LYS A 173 -26.39 14.80 19.84
C LYS A 173 -26.97 13.79 18.85
N ARG A 174 -26.08 13.01 18.20
CA ARG A 174 -26.24 11.56 17.96
C ARG A 174 -25.08 10.92 17.18
N LEU A 175 -23.83 11.16 17.56
CA LEU A 175 -22.71 10.26 17.22
C LEU A 175 -21.71 10.20 18.38
N SER A 176 -22.21 9.88 19.57
CA SER A 176 -21.39 9.41 20.68
C SER A 176 -22.25 8.45 21.50
N ALA A 177 -21.75 7.24 21.71
CA ALA A 177 -22.39 6.12 22.39
C ALA A 177 -23.54 5.45 21.61
N GLY A 178 -23.23 4.31 20.98
CA GLY A 178 -24.27 3.34 20.66
C GLY A 178 -24.07 2.49 19.40
N SER A 179 -22.91 1.85 19.20
CA SER A 179 -22.83 0.78 18.20
C SER A 179 -21.89 -0.38 18.51
N GLU A 180 -21.19 -0.40 19.64
CA GLU A 180 -20.35 -1.57 20.00
C GLU A 180 -21.14 -2.62 20.79
N ALA A 181 -21.98 -2.22 21.76
CA ALA A 181 -22.76 -3.17 22.56
C ALA A 181 -23.94 -3.85 21.82
N LYS A 182 -24.27 -3.43 20.58
CA LYS A 182 -25.38 -3.99 19.79
C LYS A 182 -24.95 -4.93 18.66
N LEU A 183 -23.65 -4.96 18.32
CA LEU A 183 -23.10 -5.93 17.36
C LEU A 183 -22.63 -7.21 18.07
N GLU A 184 -22.06 -7.11 19.27
CA GLU A 184 -21.64 -8.28 20.04
C GLU A 184 -22.84 -9.14 20.50
N LYS A 185 -23.95 -8.50 20.87
CA LYS A 185 -25.18 -9.23 21.27
C LYS A 185 -25.92 -9.89 20.09
N ARG A 186 -25.57 -9.58 18.84
CA ARG A 186 -26.14 -10.22 17.64
C ARG A 186 -25.28 -11.36 17.09
N LEU A 187 -24.00 -11.41 17.44
CA LEU A 187 -23.09 -12.48 17.03
C LEU A 187 -23.07 -13.65 18.04
N SER A 188 -23.32 -13.40 19.34
CA SER A 188 -23.58 -14.49 20.30
C SER A 188 -25.00 -15.06 20.19
N ALA A 189 -26.00 -14.23 19.86
CA ALA A 189 -27.38 -14.69 19.71
C ALA A 189 -27.68 -15.38 18.37
N GLY A 190 -26.81 -15.25 17.36
CA GLY A 190 -27.05 -15.79 16.01
C GLY A 190 -26.83 -17.30 15.88
N SER A 191 -25.93 -17.88 16.70
CA SER A 191 -25.64 -19.31 16.74
C SER A 191 -26.50 -20.05 17.78
N GLU A 192 -26.80 -19.41 18.92
CA GLU A 192 -27.59 -20.03 20.00
C GLU A 192 -29.10 -19.93 19.76
N ALA A 193 -29.63 -18.79 19.29
CA ALA A 193 -31.08 -18.64 19.06
C ALA A 193 -31.61 -19.45 17.87
N ARG A 194 -30.72 -19.96 17.00
CA ARG A 194 -31.09 -20.86 15.89
C ARG A 194 -31.27 -22.31 16.37
N LEU A 195 -30.78 -22.67 17.55
CA LEU A 195 -31.00 -23.98 18.17
C LEU A 195 -32.35 -24.05 18.91
N GLU A 196 -32.78 -22.99 19.58
CA GLU A 196 -34.02 -23.04 20.40
C GLU A 196 -35.31 -23.01 19.55
N LYS A 197 -35.29 -22.39 18.37
CA LYS A 197 -36.51 -22.18 17.56
C LYS A 197 -36.96 -23.39 16.73
N ARG A 198 -36.42 -24.58 16.94
CA ARG A 198 -36.84 -25.83 16.24
C ARG A 198 -37.65 -26.80 17.10
N LEU A 199 -37.91 -26.49 18.37
CA LEU A 199 -38.73 -27.33 19.26
C LEU A 199 -40.25 -27.06 19.18
N SER A 200 -40.71 -26.23 18.23
CA SER A 200 -42.14 -25.91 18.11
C SER A 200 -42.58 -25.70 16.66
N ALA A 201 -42.53 -26.77 15.86
CA ALA A 201 -43.39 -26.90 14.68
C ALA A 201 -43.57 -28.38 14.34
N GLY A 202 -44.81 -28.86 14.44
CA GLY A 202 -45.18 -30.26 14.31
C GLY A 202 -45.00 -30.86 12.91
N GLY A 203 -44.81 -32.20 12.90
CA GLY A 203 -45.19 -33.13 11.84
C GLY A 203 -44.30 -33.23 10.59
N ALA A 204 -43.25 -34.08 10.63
CA ALA A 204 -42.75 -35.01 9.57
C ALA A 204 -41.31 -35.51 9.90
N PRO A 205 -40.82 -36.60 9.25
CA PRO A 205 -40.33 -37.82 9.91
C PRO A 205 -38.98 -37.67 10.66
N ALA A 206 -38.89 -38.36 11.81
CA ALA A 206 -37.70 -38.65 12.65
C ALA A 206 -36.45 -37.77 12.41
N ALA A 207 -36.42 -36.60 13.06
CA ALA A 207 -35.21 -35.78 13.15
C ALA A 207 -34.13 -36.54 13.95
N LYS A 208 -33.08 -36.98 13.26
CA LYS A 208 -31.92 -37.68 13.85
C LYS A 208 -31.20 -36.77 14.85
N ALA A 209 -30.66 -37.36 15.94
CA ALA A 209 -30.04 -36.64 17.04
C ALA A 209 -28.85 -35.76 16.58
N PRO A 210 -28.68 -34.55 17.16
CA PRO A 210 -27.53 -33.70 16.86
C PRO A 210 -26.24 -34.33 17.38
N LEU A 211 -25.27 -34.51 16.49
CA LEU A 211 -23.95 -35.05 16.82
C LEU A 211 -22.96 -33.90 16.97
N LEU A 212 -22.28 -33.82 18.12
CA LEU A 212 -21.26 -32.80 18.37
C LEU A 212 -19.89 -33.33 17.92
N VAL A 213 -19.20 -32.53 17.10
CA VAL A 213 -17.94 -32.89 16.43
C VAL A 213 -16.85 -31.94 16.92
N VAL A 214 -15.78 -32.47 17.53
CA VAL A 214 -14.71 -31.68 18.17
C VAL A 214 -13.32 -32.20 17.75
N PRO A 215 -12.42 -31.36 17.22
CA PRO A 215 -12.64 -29.96 16.86
C PRO A 215 -13.61 -29.81 15.68
N ASN A 216 -14.33 -28.69 15.65
CA ASN A 216 -15.27 -28.38 14.56
C ASN A 216 -14.59 -27.76 13.33
N ARG A 217 -13.28 -27.47 13.42
CA ARG A 217 -12.43 -26.94 12.35
C ARG A 217 -11.11 -27.71 12.31
N VAL A 218 -10.68 -28.16 11.13
CA VAL A 218 -9.41 -28.89 10.94
C VAL A 218 -8.68 -28.42 9.67
N PRO A 219 -7.34 -28.47 9.64
CA PRO A 219 -6.57 -28.16 8.43
C PRO A 219 -6.64 -29.31 7.41
N CYS A 220 -6.66 -29.01 6.11
CA CYS A 220 -6.68 -30.04 5.06
C CYS A 220 -5.40 -30.90 5.01
N GLU A 221 -4.24 -30.30 5.24
CA GLU A 221 -2.93 -30.96 5.06
C GLU A 221 -2.61 -31.96 6.18
N THR A 222 -3.14 -31.73 7.38
CA THR A 222 -2.91 -32.54 8.59
C THR A 222 -4.16 -32.57 9.49
N PRO A 223 -5.28 -33.14 9.01
CA PRO A 223 -6.58 -32.95 9.66
C PRO A 223 -6.71 -33.66 11.02
N GLY A 224 -5.79 -34.58 11.34
CA GLY A 224 -5.69 -35.21 12.65
C GLY A 224 -6.90 -36.09 13.00
N GLU A 225 -7.15 -36.20 14.30
CA GLU A 225 -8.30 -36.92 14.85
C GLU A 225 -9.41 -35.96 15.28
N VAL A 226 -10.64 -36.40 15.09
CA VAL A 226 -11.84 -35.70 15.53
C VAL A 226 -12.67 -36.63 16.40
N TYR A 227 -13.29 -36.06 17.42
CA TYR A 227 -14.10 -36.73 18.41
C TYR A 227 -15.58 -36.43 18.21
N LEU A 228 -16.39 -37.49 18.31
CA LEU A 228 -17.83 -37.46 18.14
C LEU A 228 -18.47 -37.72 19.49
N LEU A 229 -19.10 -36.70 20.06
CA LEU A 229 -19.78 -36.77 21.35
C LEU A 229 -21.24 -37.19 21.12
N LEU A 230 -21.59 -38.31 21.74
CA LEU A 230 -22.87 -39.00 21.59
C LEU A 230 -23.80 -38.70 22.75
N GLN A 231 -25.09 -38.51 22.47
CA GLN A 231 -26.13 -38.45 23.50
C GLN A 231 -26.53 -39.84 24.01
N GLU A 232 -26.34 -40.87 23.20
CA GLU A 232 -26.68 -42.26 23.49
C GLU A 232 -25.48 -43.16 23.14
N CYS A 233 -25.23 -44.19 23.94
CA CYS A 233 -24.12 -45.12 23.70
C CYS A 233 -24.33 -45.91 22.40
N VAL A 234 -23.26 -46.06 21.61
CA VAL A 234 -23.26 -46.78 20.33
C VAL A 234 -22.18 -47.86 20.36
N SER A 235 -22.52 -49.07 19.90
CA SER A 235 -21.55 -50.15 19.74
C SER A 235 -20.48 -49.77 18.72
N SER A 236 -19.25 -49.56 19.18
CA SER A 236 -18.11 -49.16 18.34
C SER A 236 -17.76 -50.19 17.26
N LYS A 237 -18.17 -51.46 17.39
CA LYS A 237 -17.86 -52.52 16.42
C LYS A 237 -18.58 -52.36 15.08
N GLU A 238 -19.70 -51.66 15.08
CA GLU A 238 -20.54 -51.42 13.89
C GLU A 238 -20.64 -49.94 13.54
N ALA A 239 -19.84 -49.10 14.21
CA ALA A 239 -19.88 -47.65 14.06
C ALA A 239 -19.01 -47.19 12.88
N GLU A 240 -19.64 -46.53 11.92
CA GLU A 240 -19.00 -45.95 10.75
C GLU A 240 -19.39 -44.48 10.63
N VAL A 241 -18.44 -43.64 10.23
CA VAL A 241 -18.67 -42.21 10.03
C VAL A 241 -18.52 -41.88 8.56
N GLU A 242 -19.55 -41.27 8.00
CA GLU A 242 -19.55 -40.73 6.65
C GLU A 242 -19.22 -39.24 6.69
N PHE A 243 -18.11 -38.86 6.08
CA PHE A 243 -17.77 -37.48 5.76
C PHE A 243 -18.29 -37.13 4.38
N SER A 244 -18.99 -36.01 4.26
CA SER A 244 -19.62 -35.55 3.02
C SER A 244 -19.23 -34.10 2.70
N ALA A 245 -18.45 -33.91 1.63
CA ALA A 245 -17.96 -32.62 1.15
C ALA A 245 -18.38 -32.44 -0.32
N GLY A 246 -19.52 -31.77 -0.54
CA GLY A 246 -20.11 -31.65 -1.88
C GLY A 246 -20.45 -33.01 -2.50
N LYS A 247 -19.74 -33.40 -3.57
CA LYS A 247 -19.88 -34.71 -4.23
C LYS A 247 -18.99 -35.80 -3.61
N HIS A 248 -18.00 -35.44 -2.79
CA HIS A 248 -17.10 -36.40 -2.15
C HIS A 248 -17.75 -36.98 -0.90
N ARG A 249 -17.79 -38.30 -0.82
CA ARG A 249 -18.31 -39.04 0.33
C ARG A 249 -17.35 -40.17 0.69
N VAL A 250 -16.91 -40.18 1.94
CA VAL A 250 -15.96 -41.18 2.44
C VAL A 250 -16.48 -41.73 3.75
N ARG A 251 -16.53 -43.06 3.88
CA ARG A 251 -16.87 -43.74 5.14
C ARG A 251 -15.62 -44.28 5.80
N VAL A 252 -15.48 -44.03 7.09
CA VAL A 252 -14.33 -44.42 7.90
C VAL A 252 -14.84 -45.12 9.15
N LYS A 253 -14.14 -46.17 9.59
CA LYS A 253 -14.44 -46.85 10.86
C LYS A 253 -14.02 -45.97 12.03
N THR A 254 -14.80 -45.98 13.10
CA THR A 254 -14.48 -45.25 14.33
C THR A 254 -13.82 -46.15 15.36
N SER A 255 -12.97 -45.58 16.19
CA SER A 255 -12.49 -46.20 17.43
C SER A 255 -13.27 -45.67 18.63
N SER A 256 -13.62 -46.54 19.58
CA SER A 256 -14.19 -46.11 20.85
C SER A 256 -13.12 -45.45 21.71
N TRP A 257 -13.36 -44.21 22.15
CA TRP A 257 -12.61 -43.64 23.25
C TRP A 257 -13.29 -43.93 24.59
N ASN A 258 -14.61 -43.73 24.66
CA ASN A 258 -15.47 -44.15 25.76
C ASN A 258 -16.92 -44.37 25.26
N ASP A 259 -17.83 -44.77 26.15
CA ASP A 259 -19.22 -45.12 25.81
C ASP A 259 -20.01 -43.97 25.14
N TYR A 260 -19.55 -42.72 25.27
CA TYR A 260 -20.20 -41.52 24.74
C TYR A 260 -19.30 -40.75 23.76
N THR A 261 -18.10 -41.26 23.44
CA THR A 261 -17.12 -40.56 22.61
C THR A 261 -16.44 -41.52 21.65
N LEU A 262 -16.61 -41.27 20.35
CA LEU A 262 -15.90 -41.99 19.30
C LEU A 262 -14.79 -41.11 18.73
N SER A 263 -13.63 -41.68 18.47
CA SER A 263 -12.55 -41.02 17.73
C SER A 263 -12.51 -41.52 16.28
N VAL A 264 -12.21 -40.61 15.37
CA VAL A 264 -12.07 -40.90 13.95
C VAL A 264 -10.96 -40.04 13.35
N ILE A 265 -10.08 -40.68 12.59
CA ILE A 265 -9.08 -39.98 11.78
C ILE A 265 -9.80 -39.39 10.58
N VAL A 266 -9.65 -38.08 10.38
CA VAL A 266 -10.29 -37.39 9.26
C VAL A 266 -9.55 -37.75 7.97
N PRO A 267 -10.25 -38.22 6.92
CA PRO A 267 -9.64 -38.50 5.63
C PRO A 267 -9.23 -37.20 4.92
N ASP A 268 -8.42 -37.32 3.87
CA ASP A 268 -8.09 -36.18 3.01
C ASP A 268 -9.36 -35.66 2.32
N LEU A 269 -9.74 -34.42 2.66
CA LEU A 269 -10.99 -33.78 2.26
C LEU A 269 -10.70 -32.35 1.76
N PRO A 270 -11.40 -31.90 0.71
CA PRO A 270 -11.23 -30.55 0.19
C PRO A 270 -11.66 -29.50 1.23
N ALA A 271 -11.07 -28.31 1.15
CA ALA A 271 -11.45 -27.19 2.00
C ALA A 271 -12.94 -26.82 1.81
N GLY A 272 -13.64 -26.59 2.90
CA GLY A 272 -15.06 -26.26 2.93
C GLY A 272 -15.83 -26.91 4.07
N ASN A 273 -17.16 -26.77 4.03
CA ASN A 273 -18.05 -27.37 5.01
C ASN A 273 -18.24 -28.86 4.71
N VAL A 274 -17.97 -29.69 5.71
CA VAL A 274 -18.08 -31.14 5.66
C VAL A 274 -19.22 -31.58 6.58
N GLY A 275 -20.20 -32.28 6.02
CA GLY A 275 -21.24 -32.94 6.80
C GLY A 275 -20.71 -34.26 7.37
N VAL A 276 -20.90 -34.50 8.67
CA VAL A 276 -20.48 -35.71 9.36
C VAL A 276 -21.72 -36.49 9.77
N THR A 277 -21.87 -37.74 9.32
CA THR A 277 -23.01 -38.60 9.70
C THR A 277 -22.50 -39.89 10.32
N LEU A 278 -22.94 -40.17 11.55
CA LEU A 278 -22.63 -41.42 12.24
C LEU A 278 -23.67 -42.49 11.88
N TYR A 279 -23.19 -43.67 11.49
CA TYR A 279 -23.96 -44.86 11.22
C TYR A 279 -23.61 -45.97 12.22
N SER A 280 -24.59 -46.76 12.61
CA SER A 280 -24.42 -47.99 13.39
C SER A 280 -25.36 -49.05 12.82
N GLY A 281 -24.81 -50.18 12.39
CA GLY A 281 -25.59 -51.25 11.74
C GLY A 281 -26.31 -50.77 10.47
N GLY A 282 -25.72 -49.83 9.73
CA GLY A 282 -26.33 -49.23 8.53
C GLY A 282 -27.37 -48.14 8.79
N VAL A 283 -27.76 -47.90 10.05
CA VAL A 283 -28.74 -46.87 10.42
C VAL A 283 -28.01 -45.60 10.89
N ALA A 284 -28.37 -44.45 10.32
CA ALA A 284 -27.78 -43.18 10.72
C ALA A 284 -28.31 -42.73 12.08
N ARG A 285 -27.41 -42.64 13.06
CA ARG A 285 -27.66 -42.33 14.49
C ARG A 285 -27.62 -40.84 14.79
N GLY A 286 -26.74 -40.10 14.13
CA GLY A 286 -26.59 -38.67 14.35
C GLY A 286 -25.92 -37.95 13.20
N ARG A 287 -26.11 -36.63 13.14
CA ARG A 287 -25.49 -35.77 12.13
C ARG A 287 -24.88 -34.54 12.78
N GLY A 288 -23.66 -34.23 12.38
CA GLY A 288 -22.90 -33.04 12.74
C GLY A 288 -22.31 -32.37 11.50
N GLN A 289 -21.56 -31.30 11.72
CA GLN A 289 -20.84 -30.57 10.69
C GLN A 289 -19.47 -30.15 11.22
N MET A 290 -18.50 -30.10 10.33
CA MET A 290 -17.17 -29.55 10.58
C MET A 290 -16.69 -28.76 9.37
N GLN A 291 -15.62 -28.00 9.53
CA GLN A 291 -15.03 -27.19 8.46
C GLN A 291 -13.57 -27.61 8.23
N CYS A 292 -13.25 -28.00 7.01
CA CYS A 292 -11.85 -28.17 6.59
C CYS A 292 -11.36 -26.85 6.01
N TYR A 293 -10.17 -26.40 6.39
CA TYR A 293 -9.57 -25.16 5.87
C TYR A 293 -8.17 -25.41 5.29
N SER A 294 -7.82 -24.64 4.27
CA SER A 294 -6.44 -24.56 3.78
C SER A 294 -5.64 -23.56 4.61
N SER A 295 -4.31 -23.70 4.64
CA SER A 295 -3.42 -22.77 5.35
C SER A 295 -3.65 -21.31 4.91
N ILE A 296 -3.79 -21.05 3.60
CA ILE A 296 -4.09 -19.71 3.08
C ILE A 296 -5.52 -19.24 3.42
N GLY A 297 -6.50 -20.16 3.45
CA GLY A 297 -7.86 -19.86 3.86
C GLY A 297 -7.94 -19.47 5.34
N GLU A 298 -7.12 -20.10 6.19
CA GLU A 298 -7.03 -19.73 7.60
C GLU A 298 -6.37 -18.37 7.79
N VAL A 299 -5.28 -18.09 7.06
CA VAL A 299 -4.65 -16.77 7.08
C VAL A 299 -5.67 -15.69 6.67
N ALA A 300 -6.41 -15.91 5.58
CA ALA A 300 -7.45 -14.98 5.16
C ALA A 300 -8.55 -14.82 6.23
N HIS A 301 -8.99 -15.90 6.86
CA HIS A 301 -9.98 -15.85 7.94
C HIS A 301 -9.47 -15.06 9.15
N LEU A 302 -8.21 -15.25 9.54
CA LEU A 302 -7.58 -14.51 10.63
C LEU A 302 -7.44 -13.03 10.30
N LEU A 303 -7.03 -12.69 9.07
CA LEU A 303 -6.96 -11.30 8.59
C LEU A 303 -8.32 -10.62 8.49
N THR A 304 -9.41 -11.36 8.25
CA THR A 304 -10.77 -10.78 8.33
C THR A 304 -11.21 -10.48 9.76
N ARG A 305 -10.55 -11.07 10.77
CA ARG A 305 -10.87 -10.86 12.19
C ARG A 305 -9.97 -9.82 12.85
N THR A 306 -8.84 -9.47 12.24
CA THR A 306 -8.01 -8.36 12.72
C THR A 306 -8.78 -7.06 12.57
N ALA A 307 -8.99 -6.36 13.69
CA ALA A 307 -9.79 -5.14 13.75
C ALA A 307 -9.11 -3.95 13.06
N ASP A 308 -7.77 -3.87 13.12
CA ASP A 308 -6.98 -2.82 12.49
C ASP A 308 -5.81 -3.42 11.68
N PRO A 309 -5.73 -3.16 10.36
CA PRO A 309 -4.60 -3.61 9.54
C PRO A 309 -3.25 -3.01 9.98
N VAL A 310 -3.23 -1.81 10.56
CA VAL A 310 -2.01 -1.17 11.07
C VAL A 310 -1.48 -1.92 12.27
N ASP A 311 -2.34 -2.27 13.24
CA ASP A 311 -1.93 -3.07 14.40
C ASP A 311 -1.36 -4.42 13.99
N PHE A 312 -1.99 -5.08 13.01
CA PHE A 312 -1.47 -6.32 12.45
C PHE A 312 -0.08 -6.15 11.84
N MET A 313 0.12 -5.12 11.02
CA MET A 313 1.44 -4.85 10.43
C MET A 313 2.47 -4.49 11.50
N CYS A 314 2.09 -3.75 12.53
CA CYS A 314 2.94 -3.46 13.67
C CYS A 314 3.41 -4.74 14.37
N GLN A 315 2.50 -5.68 14.60
CA GLN A 315 2.82 -6.99 15.18
C GLN A 315 3.72 -7.82 14.26
N ALA A 316 3.43 -7.85 12.95
CA ALA A 316 4.18 -8.63 11.98
C ALA A 316 5.62 -8.14 11.79
N LEU A 317 5.82 -6.82 11.85
CA LEU A 317 7.13 -6.19 11.69
C LEU A 317 7.83 -5.92 13.03
N GLN A 318 7.18 -6.25 14.16
CA GLN A 318 7.70 -6.03 15.52
C GLN A 318 8.05 -4.57 15.80
N VAL A 319 7.18 -3.65 15.35
CA VAL A 319 7.34 -2.19 15.54
C VAL A 319 6.33 -1.67 16.57
N GLY A 320 6.74 -0.66 17.34
CA GLY A 320 5.97 -0.16 18.48
C GLY A 320 5.02 1.00 18.16
N SER A 321 5.14 1.61 16.98
CA SER A 321 4.36 2.77 16.58
C SER A 321 4.04 2.80 15.08
N VAL A 322 3.05 3.62 14.71
CA VAL A 322 2.68 3.86 13.31
C VAL A 322 3.81 4.57 12.57
N GLU A 323 4.58 5.41 13.25
CA GLU A 323 5.73 6.10 12.68
C GLU A 323 6.89 5.15 12.38
N GLU A 324 7.19 4.20 13.28
CA GLU A 324 8.20 3.15 13.04
C GLU A 324 7.77 2.20 11.93
N LEU A 325 6.46 1.91 11.86
CA LEU A 325 5.87 1.14 10.78
C LEU A 325 6.03 1.85 9.44
N ASP A 326 5.68 3.14 9.37
CA ASP A 326 5.76 3.96 8.16
C ASP A 326 7.19 4.00 7.61
N GLU A 327 8.17 4.27 8.47
CA GLU A 327 9.58 4.22 8.09
C GLU A 327 10.00 2.84 7.57
N THR A 328 9.55 1.78 8.24
CA THR A 328 9.95 0.41 7.91
C THR A 328 9.36 -0.03 6.59
N LEU A 329 8.08 0.25 6.38
CA LEU A 329 7.42 0.01 5.11
C LEU A 329 8.05 0.85 3.98
N ALA A 330 8.32 2.13 4.21
CA ALA A 330 8.96 3.00 3.22
C ALA A 330 10.35 2.47 2.83
N ARG A 331 11.17 2.10 3.82
CA ARG A 331 12.50 1.52 3.61
C ARG A 331 12.43 0.20 2.84
N CYS A 332 11.54 -0.71 3.24
CA CYS A 332 11.32 -1.97 2.55
C CYS A 332 10.87 -1.75 1.10
N LEU A 333 9.93 -0.81 0.89
CA LEU A 333 9.44 -0.46 -0.43
C LEU A 333 10.58 0.05 -1.30
N MET A 334 11.36 1.04 -0.84
CA MET A 334 12.49 1.57 -1.62
C MET A 334 13.59 0.55 -1.88
N GLN A 335 13.90 -0.34 -0.94
CA GLN A 335 14.92 -1.39 -1.13
C GLN A 335 14.49 -2.45 -2.15
N LYS A 336 13.19 -2.74 -2.22
CA LYS A 336 12.63 -3.78 -3.10
C LYS A 336 12.02 -3.22 -4.38
N MET A 337 11.91 -1.90 -4.52
CA MET A 337 11.31 -1.28 -5.70
C MET A 337 12.22 -1.50 -6.92
N PRO A 338 11.68 -1.95 -8.05
CA PRO A 338 12.42 -1.95 -9.30
C PRO A 338 12.90 -0.52 -9.62
N THR A 339 14.09 -0.38 -10.16
CA THR A 339 14.68 0.93 -10.49
C THR A 339 13.83 1.73 -11.48
N GLY A 340 13.03 1.06 -12.33
CA GLY A 340 12.06 1.68 -13.24
C GLY A 340 10.68 1.96 -12.62
N GLY A 341 10.44 1.56 -11.37
CA GLY A 341 9.12 1.52 -10.75
C GLY A 341 8.27 0.33 -11.22
N LEU A 342 6.99 0.30 -10.81
CA LEU A 342 6.04 -0.78 -11.14
C LEU A 342 5.37 -0.55 -12.51
N THR A 343 6.15 -0.54 -13.58
CA THR A 343 5.70 -0.17 -14.94
C THR A 343 4.80 -1.20 -15.64
N HIS A 344 4.83 -2.46 -15.21
CA HIS A 344 4.14 -3.58 -15.87
C HIS A 344 2.89 -4.07 -15.14
N LEU A 345 2.36 -3.32 -14.17
CA LEU A 345 1.09 -3.70 -13.55
C LEU A 345 -0.03 -3.52 -14.58
N PRO A 346 -0.77 -4.60 -14.97
CA PRO A 346 -1.88 -4.49 -15.90
C PRO A 346 -2.96 -3.62 -15.25
N TRP A 347 -3.05 -2.38 -15.72
CA TRP A 347 -4.11 -1.48 -15.35
C TRP A 347 -5.30 -1.72 -16.29
N ASP A 348 -6.25 -2.55 -15.85
CA ASP A 348 -7.48 -2.75 -16.61
C ASP A 348 -8.32 -1.47 -16.56
N ASN A 349 -8.36 -0.73 -17.67
CA ASN A 349 -9.23 0.45 -17.80
C ASN A 349 -10.73 0.10 -17.69
N GLN A 350 -11.09 -1.20 -17.71
CA GLN A 350 -12.47 -1.68 -17.59
C GLN A 350 -12.98 -1.79 -16.13
N THR A 351 -12.10 -1.83 -15.12
CA THR A 351 -12.51 -1.90 -13.70
C THR A 351 -12.54 -0.55 -13.00
N ALA A 352 -11.87 0.47 -13.55
CA ALA A 352 -11.81 1.82 -12.97
C ALA A 352 -13.17 2.56 -12.98
N SER A 353 -14.13 2.16 -13.82
CA SER A 353 -15.48 2.75 -13.83
C SER A 353 -16.41 2.17 -12.76
N SER A 354 -15.97 1.22 -11.92
CA SER A 354 -16.86 0.57 -10.94
C SER A 354 -16.17 -0.11 -9.74
N SER A 355 -15.00 0.32 -9.28
CA SER A 355 -14.47 -0.16 -7.99
C SER A 355 -15.27 0.48 -6.84
N ARG A 356 -16.29 -0.23 -6.34
CA ARG A 356 -17.06 0.11 -5.13
C ARG A 356 -16.26 -0.15 -3.83
N GLU A 357 -14.96 0.02 -3.87
CA GLU A 357 -14.06 -0.26 -2.75
C GLU A 357 -13.83 1.01 -1.94
N ASP A 358 -13.75 0.85 -0.61
CA ASP A 358 -13.51 1.97 0.30
C ASP A 358 -12.04 2.45 0.22
N ILE A 359 -11.12 1.55 -0.15
CA ILE A 359 -9.68 1.80 -0.32
C ILE A 359 -9.22 1.29 -1.70
N PRO A 360 -9.44 2.05 -2.80
CA PRO A 360 -9.16 1.57 -4.15
C PRO A 360 -7.68 1.62 -4.54
N THR A 361 -6.84 2.39 -3.83
CA THR A 361 -5.40 2.50 -4.11
C THR A 361 -4.58 2.52 -2.82
N LEU A 362 -3.30 2.15 -2.92
CA LEU A 362 -2.38 2.26 -1.78
C LEU A 362 -2.26 3.69 -1.24
N LEU A 363 -2.46 4.72 -2.07
CA LEU A 363 -2.49 6.11 -1.60
C LEU A 363 -3.71 6.41 -0.71
N HIS A 364 -4.86 5.74 -0.92
CA HIS A 364 -5.99 5.86 -0.01
C HIS A 364 -5.67 5.22 1.35
N PHE A 365 -5.05 4.03 1.33
CA PHE A 365 -4.63 3.35 2.55
C PHE A 365 -3.67 4.24 3.37
N VAL A 366 -2.65 4.77 2.69
CA VAL A 366 -1.70 5.70 3.29
C VAL A 366 -2.38 6.96 3.82
N ALA A 367 -3.30 7.55 3.07
CA ALA A 367 -4.03 8.75 3.47
C ALA A 367 -4.94 8.51 4.68
N GLN A 368 -5.56 7.34 4.80
CA GLN A 368 -6.40 6.98 5.93
C GLN A 368 -5.58 6.80 7.22
N HIS A 369 -4.42 6.16 7.12
CA HIS A 369 -3.59 5.77 8.27
C HIS A 369 -2.43 6.73 8.57
N GLY A 370 -2.22 7.78 7.77
CA GLY A 370 -1.21 8.80 8.02
C GLY A 370 0.23 8.39 7.72
N LEU A 371 0.43 7.41 6.82
CA LEU A 371 1.74 6.85 6.48
C LEU A 371 2.53 7.77 5.52
N ARG A 372 3.05 8.86 6.06
CA ARG A 372 3.69 9.93 5.30
C ARG A 372 4.87 9.45 4.45
N ASP A 373 5.78 8.66 5.04
CA ASP A 373 6.99 8.19 4.40
C ASP A 373 6.62 7.24 3.25
N VAL A 374 5.78 6.25 3.50
CA VAL A 374 5.27 5.37 2.42
C VAL A 374 4.59 6.20 1.32
N GLY A 375 3.79 7.19 1.68
CA GLY A 375 3.14 8.10 0.74
C GLY A 375 4.12 8.80 -0.19
N SER A 376 5.22 9.33 0.35
CA SER A 376 6.26 9.98 -0.45
C SER A 376 6.99 9.03 -1.40
N VAL A 377 7.14 7.74 -1.06
CA VAL A 377 7.68 6.72 -1.97
C VAL A 377 6.65 6.31 -3.03
N LEU A 378 5.36 6.23 -2.66
CA LEU A 378 4.31 5.89 -3.61
C LEU A 378 4.07 6.99 -4.64
N LEU A 379 4.23 8.26 -4.27
CA LEU A 379 4.18 9.38 -5.21
C LEU A 379 5.29 9.32 -6.27
N GLN A 380 6.32 8.56 -5.99
CA GLN A 380 7.34 8.24 -6.96
C GLN A 380 6.84 7.15 -7.93
N CYS A 381 5.99 6.20 -7.54
CA CYS A 381 5.60 5.14 -8.48
C CYS A 381 4.94 5.68 -9.77
N PRO A 382 5.26 5.12 -10.97
CA PRO A 382 4.48 5.38 -12.18
C PRO A 382 2.99 5.14 -11.89
N GLY A 383 2.13 6.07 -12.28
CA GLY A 383 0.70 6.01 -11.98
C GLY A 383 0.26 6.70 -10.68
N ALA A 384 1.19 7.22 -9.87
CA ALA A 384 0.87 8.03 -8.68
C ALA A 384 -0.12 9.17 -8.98
N GLN A 385 0.09 9.88 -10.08
CA GLN A 385 -0.78 10.97 -10.52
C GLN A 385 -2.22 10.50 -10.74
N ARG A 386 -2.41 9.35 -11.39
CA ARG A 386 -3.74 8.80 -11.58
C ARG A 386 -4.35 8.39 -10.24
N ALA A 387 -3.57 7.73 -9.38
CA ALA A 387 -4.01 7.31 -8.06
C ALA A 387 -4.40 8.48 -7.14
N LEU A 388 -3.77 9.65 -7.29
CA LEU A 388 -4.13 10.89 -6.59
C LEU A 388 -5.49 11.47 -7.04
N HIS A 389 -5.88 11.24 -8.29
CA HIS A 389 -7.17 11.72 -8.84
C HIS A 389 -8.28 10.68 -8.75
N THR A 390 -7.96 9.43 -8.42
CA THR A 390 -8.95 8.37 -8.25
C THR A 390 -9.79 8.63 -6.99
N PRO A 391 -11.11 8.78 -7.09
CA PRO A 391 -11.98 8.86 -5.92
C PRO A 391 -12.30 7.45 -5.37
N ASN A 392 -12.48 7.35 -4.06
CA ASN A 392 -13.04 6.17 -3.40
C ASN A 392 -14.57 6.09 -3.56
N ARG A 393 -15.19 5.08 -2.93
CA ARG A 393 -16.65 4.90 -2.90
C ARG A 393 -17.43 6.13 -2.40
N LEU A 394 -16.84 6.94 -1.54
CA LEU A 394 -17.42 8.17 -0.99
C LEU A 394 -17.13 9.41 -1.84
N GLY A 395 -16.46 9.25 -2.99
CA GLY A 395 -16.05 10.37 -3.85
C GLY A 395 -14.81 11.10 -3.36
N GLN A 396 -14.13 10.61 -2.32
CA GLN A 396 -12.97 11.26 -1.72
C GLN A 396 -11.69 10.81 -2.40
N THR A 397 -10.84 11.77 -2.73
CA THR A 397 -9.47 11.55 -3.22
C THR A 397 -8.49 11.34 -2.05
N PRO A 398 -7.29 10.77 -2.27
CA PRO A 398 -6.29 10.60 -1.20
C PRO A 398 -5.95 11.89 -0.41
N PRO A 399 -5.76 13.07 -1.04
CA PRO A 399 -5.53 14.30 -0.28
C PRO A 399 -6.72 14.69 0.63
N GLU A 400 -7.95 14.55 0.14
CA GLU A 400 -9.16 14.84 0.92
C GLU A 400 -9.33 13.87 2.08
N LEU A 401 -8.99 12.59 1.86
CA LEU A 401 -9.01 11.57 2.90
C LEU A 401 -7.96 11.87 3.98
N ALA A 402 -6.75 12.23 3.60
CA ALA A 402 -5.70 12.64 4.55
C ALA A 402 -6.13 13.85 5.39
N HIS A 403 -6.82 14.82 4.77
CA HIS A 403 -7.36 15.97 5.49
C HIS A 403 -8.48 15.57 6.46
N ALA A 404 -9.43 14.75 6.02
CA ALA A 404 -10.55 14.28 6.84
C ALA A 404 -10.09 13.49 8.08
N HIS A 405 -8.98 12.76 7.97
CA HIS A 405 -8.36 12.03 9.08
C HIS A 405 -7.36 12.86 9.91
N GLY A 406 -7.16 14.15 9.59
CA GLY A 406 -6.32 15.06 10.37
C GLY A 406 -4.82 15.02 10.06
N HIS A 407 -4.41 14.28 9.02
CA HIS A 407 -3.01 14.10 8.62
C HIS A 407 -2.51 15.29 7.79
N THR A 408 -2.31 16.43 8.45
CA THR A 408 -1.97 17.72 7.81
C THR A 408 -0.68 17.67 7.00
N GLN A 409 0.38 17.03 7.51
CA GLN A 409 1.66 16.93 6.81
C GLN A 409 1.56 16.09 5.52
N LEU A 410 0.87 14.96 5.59
CA LEU A 410 0.62 14.10 4.43
C LEU A 410 -0.30 14.81 3.42
N HIS A 411 -1.33 15.51 3.89
CA HIS A 411 -2.21 16.30 3.02
C HIS A 411 -1.43 17.34 2.20
N ILE A 412 -0.56 18.13 2.86
CA ILE A 412 0.30 19.13 2.18
C ILE A 412 1.18 18.45 1.13
N LEU A 413 1.76 17.28 1.48
CA LEU A 413 2.62 16.52 0.60
C LEU A 413 1.87 16.01 -0.65
N LEU A 414 0.69 15.42 -0.47
CA LEU A 414 -0.16 14.96 -1.56
C LEU A 414 -0.68 16.12 -2.42
N GLN A 415 -1.02 17.26 -1.80
CA GLN A 415 -1.48 18.45 -2.52
C GLN A 415 -0.36 19.11 -3.32
N ALA A 416 0.86 19.16 -2.79
CA ALA A 416 2.02 19.63 -3.55
C ALA A 416 2.27 18.75 -4.79
N ALA A 417 2.06 17.44 -4.68
CA ALA A 417 2.20 16.51 -5.81
C ALA A 417 1.11 16.68 -6.89
N LEU A 418 -0.04 17.28 -6.55
CA LEU A 418 -1.08 17.63 -7.53
C LEU A 418 -0.79 18.93 -8.30
N LEU A 419 -0.08 19.88 -7.67
CA LEU A 419 0.17 21.22 -8.23
C LEU A 419 1.28 21.25 -9.29
N PHE A 420 2.11 20.21 -9.38
CA PHE A 420 3.22 20.15 -10.32
C PHE A 420 3.02 19.00 -11.31
N ASN A 421 2.30 19.31 -12.40
CA ASN A 421 2.40 18.68 -13.72
C ASN A 421 2.38 19.77 -14.78
#